data_AF-A0A3C0JRX5-F1
#
_entry.id   AF-A0A3C0JRX5-F1
#
_cell.length_a   1.000
_cell.length_b   1.000
_cell.length_c   1.000
_cell.angle_alpha   90.00
_cell.angle_beta   90.00
_cell.angle_gamma   90.00
#
_symmetry.space_group_name_H-M   'P 1'
#
loop_
_entity.id
_entity.type
_entity.pdbx_description
1 polymer ?
#
loop_
_entity_poly.entity_id
_entity_poly.type
_entity_poly.pdbx_seq_one_letter_code
_entity_poly.pdbx_strand_id
1 'polypeptide(L)'
;MVTYLDENQGINCENPQSFDGDADTPECSWSTSWLIGSGDIVDSGEQVEVTVTLTNLTPLLTEKTEFSVQVKPNKGAIVIVTKTLPGELKGVTALR
;
A
#
# COMPACT_ATOMS: atom_id res chain seq x y z
N MET A 1 3.01 9.12 6.77
CA MET A 1 3.79 8.69 5.59
C MET A 1 3.54 7.21 5.36
N VAL A 2 3.27 6.80 4.13
CA VAL A 2 3.12 5.39 3.75
C VAL A 2 4.29 5.02 2.85
N THR A 3 4.90 3.86 3.07
CA THR A 3 6.06 3.39 2.32
C THR A 3 5.88 1.92 1.95
N TYR A 4 6.09 1.59 0.68
CA TYR A 4 6.21 0.23 0.17
C TYR A 4 7.67 -0.22 0.20
N LEU A 5 7.92 -1.47 0.56
CA LEU A 5 9.26 -2.08 0.59
C LEU A 5 9.21 -3.54 0.12
N ASP A 6 10.11 -3.93 -0.77
CA ASP A 6 10.48 -5.32 -1.05
C ASP A 6 12.02 -5.48 -0.96
N GLU A 7 12.57 -6.60 -1.41
CA GLU A 7 14.03 -6.81 -1.39
C GLU A 7 14.83 -5.95 -2.37
N ASN A 8 14.17 -5.39 -3.39
CA ASN A 8 14.78 -4.67 -4.50
C ASN A 8 14.54 -3.15 -4.46
N GLN A 9 13.43 -2.69 -3.87
CA GLN A 9 13.01 -1.30 -3.91
C GLN A 9 12.26 -0.84 -2.66
N GLY A 10 12.34 0.47 -2.42
CA GLY A 10 11.57 1.15 -1.40
C GLY A 10 10.98 2.44 -1.96
N ILE A 11 9.65 2.56 -1.93
CA ILE A 11 8.92 3.65 -2.58
C ILE A 11 8.05 4.35 -1.54
N ASN A 12 8.24 5.65 -1.38
CA ASN A 12 7.35 6.47 -0.57
C ASN A 12 6.10 6.79 -1.37
N CYS A 13 4.95 6.55 -0.77
CA CYS A 13 3.67 6.68 -1.44
C CYS A 13 3.12 8.10 -1.31
N GLU A 14 2.61 8.64 -2.41
CA GLU A 14 2.06 9.98 -2.52
C GLU A 14 0.55 10.02 -2.19
N ASN A 15 0.10 11.14 -1.63
CA ASN A 15 -1.31 11.45 -1.43
C ASN A 15 -1.50 12.98 -1.55
N PRO A 16 -2.25 13.48 -2.54
CA PRO A 16 -3.04 12.73 -3.53
C PRO A 16 -2.16 11.98 -4.54
N GLN A 17 -2.75 11.07 -5.31
CA GLN A 17 -2.05 10.37 -6.40
C GLN A 17 -1.61 11.35 -7.48
N SER A 18 -0.31 11.35 -7.81
CA SER A 18 0.30 12.19 -8.86
C SER A 18 1.23 11.40 -9.76
N PHE A 19 0.71 10.35 -10.40
CA PHE A 19 1.50 9.55 -11.32
C PHE A 19 1.87 10.34 -12.59
N ASP A 20 3.12 10.27 -13.00
CA ASP A 20 3.68 10.97 -14.16
C ASP A 20 3.33 10.27 -15.49
N GLY A 21 2.86 9.02 -15.41
CA GLY A 21 2.45 8.21 -16.56
C GLY A 21 3.61 7.58 -17.31
N ASP A 22 4.84 7.71 -16.80
CA ASP A 22 6.01 7.01 -17.30
C ASP A 22 5.96 5.53 -16.90
N ALA A 23 6.13 4.64 -17.87
CA ALA A 23 6.07 3.20 -17.64
C ALA A 23 7.32 2.65 -16.93
N ASP A 24 8.41 3.42 -16.92
CA ASP A 24 9.71 2.98 -16.41
C ASP A 24 10.02 3.51 -15.00
N THR A 25 9.15 4.35 -14.44
CA THR A 25 9.30 4.93 -13.11
C THR A 25 8.40 4.18 -12.13
N PRO A 26 8.93 3.56 -11.06
CA PRO A 26 8.12 2.96 -10.01
C PRO A 26 7.35 4.02 -9.23
N GLU A 27 6.04 3.86 -9.13
CA GLU A 27 5.19 4.85 -8.46
C GLU A 27 4.32 4.19 -7.39
N CYS A 28 4.11 4.93 -6.30
CA CYS A 28 3.21 4.52 -5.23
C CYS A 28 2.30 5.67 -4.83
N SER A 29 1.01 5.40 -4.66
CA SER A 29 0.06 6.32 -4.05
C SER A 29 -0.70 5.65 -2.92
N TRP A 30 -1.29 6.44 -2.03
CA TRP A 30 -2.17 5.94 -0.99
C TRP A 30 -3.38 6.82 -0.79
N SER A 31 -4.46 6.22 -0.32
CA SER A 31 -5.69 6.90 0.08
C SER A 31 -6.28 6.24 1.32
N THR A 32 -7.23 6.93 1.95
CA THR A 32 -7.91 6.43 3.15
C THR A 32 -9.41 6.59 3.04
N SER A 33 -10.14 5.61 3.59
CA SER A 33 -11.57 5.67 3.76
C SER A 33 -11.95 5.26 5.17
N TRP A 34 -12.76 6.06 5.86
CA TRP A 34 -13.30 5.70 7.16
C TRP A 34 -14.37 4.62 6.99
N LEU A 35 -14.16 3.46 7.61
CA LEU A 35 -15.16 2.38 7.69
C LEU A 35 -16.06 2.58 8.91
N ILE A 36 -15.47 2.98 10.04
CA ILE A 36 -16.15 3.32 11.28
C ILE A 36 -15.40 4.51 11.90
N GLY A 37 -16.10 5.60 12.20
CA GLY A 37 -15.49 6.80 12.77
C GLY A 37 -15.21 7.89 11.75
N SER A 38 -14.50 8.94 12.17
CA SER A 38 -14.07 10.05 11.32
C SER A 38 -13.08 10.96 12.05
N GLY A 39 -12.16 11.59 11.32
CA GLY A 39 -11.26 12.61 11.88
C GLY A 39 -9.81 12.41 11.44
N ASP A 40 -8.88 12.94 12.23
CA ASP A 40 -7.43 12.91 11.96
C ASP A 40 -6.70 11.79 12.73
N ILE A 41 -7.35 11.19 13.72
CA ILE A 41 -6.81 10.16 14.60
C ILE A 41 -7.81 9.01 14.67
N VAL A 42 -7.31 7.78 14.70
CA VAL A 42 -8.13 6.57 14.89
C VAL A 42 -8.22 6.27 16.38
N ASP A 43 -9.42 6.40 16.93
CA ASP A 43 -9.72 6.05 18.32
C ASP A 43 -10.09 4.56 18.49
N SER A 44 -10.12 4.11 19.74
CA SER A 44 -10.45 2.73 20.07
C SER A 44 -11.85 2.35 19.55
N GLY A 45 -11.90 1.34 18.67
CA GLY A 45 -13.14 0.84 18.06
C GLY A 45 -13.45 1.46 16.70
N GLU A 46 -12.72 2.50 16.29
CA GLU A 46 -12.79 3.05 14.95
C GLU A 46 -11.94 2.24 13.96
N GLN A 47 -12.27 2.36 12.67
CA GLN A 47 -11.61 1.63 11.60
C GLN A 47 -11.45 2.52 10.37
N VAL A 48 -10.22 2.59 9.88
CA VAL A 48 -9.88 3.25 8.63
C VAL A 48 -9.27 2.22 7.68
N GLU A 49 -9.75 2.20 6.45
CA GLU A 49 -9.14 1.47 5.35
C GLU A 49 -8.04 2.34 4.73
N VAL A 50 -6.86 1.76 4.52
CA VAL A 50 -5.76 2.38 3.79
C VAL A 50 -5.59 1.60 2.49
N THR A 51 -5.78 2.27 1.36
CA THR A 51 -5.56 1.69 0.03
C THR A 51 -4.21 2.18 -0.49
N VAL A 52 -3.37 1.25 -0.92
CA VAL A 52 -2.07 1.54 -1.54
C VAL A 52 -2.10 1.06 -2.98
N THR A 53 -1.81 1.96 -3.91
CA THR A 53 -1.73 1.68 -5.34
C THR A 53 -0.28 1.71 -5.78
N LEU A 54 0.18 0.64 -6.42
CA LEU A 54 1.55 0.51 -6.94
C LEU A 54 1.48 0.30 -8.44
N THR A 55 2.38 0.94 -9.18
CA THR A 55 2.56 0.72 -10.61
C THR A 55 4.04 0.71 -10.97
N ASN A 56 4.38 0.04 -12.08
CA ASN A 56 5.71 0.06 -12.70
C ASN A 56 6.87 -0.30 -11.75
N LEU A 57 6.60 -1.16 -10.76
CA LEU A 57 7.63 -1.70 -9.87
C LEU A 57 8.79 -2.25 -10.71
N THR A 58 10.01 -1.86 -10.36
CA THR A 58 11.21 -2.21 -11.15
C THR A 58 12.30 -2.70 -10.19
N PRO A 59 12.52 -4.02 -10.11
CA PRO A 59 11.84 -5.10 -10.83
C PRO A 59 10.38 -5.29 -10.41
N LEU A 60 9.58 -5.91 -11.28
CA LEU A 60 8.20 -6.27 -10.97
C LEU A 60 8.17 -7.23 -9.77
N LEU A 61 7.18 -7.06 -8.89
CA LEU A 61 6.95 -7.97 -7.79
C LEU A 61 6.57 -9.36 -8.34
N THR A 62 7.38 -10.36 -8.02
CA THR A 62 7.21 -11.74 -8.48
C THR A 62 6.63 -12.65 -7.40
N GLU A 63 6.18 -13.83 -7.82
CA GLU A 63 5.68 -14.88 -6.94
C GLU A 63 6.69 -15.23 -5.84
N LYS A 64 6.16 -15.50 -4.64
CA LYS A 64 6.93 -15.88 -3.43
C LYS A 64 7.87 -14.80 -2.90
N THR A 65 7.76 -13.57 -3.41
CA THR A 65 8.52 -12.42 -2.93
C THR A 65 7.82 -11.77 -1.74
N GLU A 66 8.56 -11.53 -0.66
CA GLU A 66 8.06 -10.79 0.49
C GLU A 66 8.06 -9.29 0.19
N PHE A 67 7.00 -8.62 0.61
CA PHE A 67 6.90 -7.17 0.61
C PHE A 67 6.23 -6.70 1.90
N SER A 68 6.45 -5.42 2.22
CA SER A 68 5.79 -4.77 3.34
C SER A 68 5.25 -3.39 2.96
N VAL A 69 4.18 -3.01 3.64
CA VAL A 69 3.66 -1.65 3.66
C VAL A 69 3.81 -1.11 5.07
N GLN A 70 4.52 0.00 5.21
CA GLN A 70 4.72 0.70 6.48
C GLN A 70 3.89 1.97 6.51
N VAL A 71 3.00 2.07 7.48
CA VAL A 71 2.22 3.28 7.77
C VAL A 71 2.83 3.95 8.99
N LYS A 72 3.51 5.06 8.77
CA LYS A 72 4.14 5.89 9.80
C LYS A 72 3.23 7.08 10.14
N PRO A 73 2.54 7.07 11.29
CA PRO A 73 1.77 8.21 11.75
C PRO A 73 2.69 9.33 12.26
N ASN A 74 2.14 10.56 12.37
CA ASN A 74 2.86 11.70 12.95
C ASN A 74 3.13 11.52 14.45
N LYS A 75 2.29 10.74 15.13
CA LYS A 75 2.40 10.37 16.54
C LYS A 75 2.01 8.91 16.73
N GLY A 76 2.66 8.21 17.66
CA GLY A 76 2.36 6.82 17.97
C GLY A 76 3.28 5.81 17.27
N ALA A 77 2.90 4.54 17.31
CA ALA A 77 3.68 3.44 16.76
C ALA A 77 3.49 3.31 15.24
N ILE A 78 4.52 2.78 14.57
CA ILE A 78 4.46 2.45 13.14
C ILE A 78 3.66 1.16 12.96
N VAL A 79 2.74 1.15 12.00
CA VAL A 79 2.03 -0.05 11.58
C VAL A 79 2.78 -0.67 10.40
N ILE A 80 3.15 -1.94 10.51
CA ILE A 80 3.86 -2.67 9.46
C ILE A 80 2.99 -3.87 9.06
N VAL A 81 2.65 -3.93 7.78
CA VAL A 81 1.95 -5.07 7.19
C VAL A 81 2.93 -5.78 6.27
N THR A 82 3.34 -6.99 6.66
CA THR A 82 4.21 -7.86 5.84
C THR A 82 3.37 -8.95 5.18
N LYS A 83 3.61 -9.17 3.89
CA LYS A 83 2.94 -10.18 3.07
C LYS A 83 3.94 -10.80 2.10
N THR A 84 3.68 -12.03 1.69
CA THR A 84 4.42 -12.69 0.61
C THR A 84 3.47 -12.87 -0.56
N LEU A 85 3.88 -12.47 -1.77
CA LEU A 85 3.08 -12.75 -2.96
C LEU A 85 2.93 -14.26 -3.10
N PRO A 86 1.72 -14.82 -3.20
CA PRO A 86 1.55 -16.26 -3.35
C PRO A 86 2.18 -16.74 -4.67
N GLY A 87 2.50 -18.03 -4.73
CA GLY A 87 3.00 -18.68 -5.95
C GLY A 87 1.97 -18.84 -7.09
N GLU A 88 0.76 -18.34 -6.90
CA GLU A 88 -0.27 -18.27 -7.93
C GLU A 88 -1.26 -17.18 -7.50
N LEU A 89 -1.47 -16.17 -8.34
CA LEU A 89 -2.55 -15.20 -8.17
C LEU A 89 -3.80 -15.75 -8.85
N LYS A 90 -4.70 -16.35 -8.07
CA LYS A 90 -6.02 -16.70 -8.58
C LYS A 90 -6.86 -15.44 -8.68
N GLY A 91 -7.10 -14.98 -9.90
CA GLY A 91 -8.04 -13.89 -10.15
C GLY A 91 -9.41 -14.25 -9.57
N VAL A 92 -9.92 -13.43 -8.65
CA VAL A 92 -11.29 -13.57 -8.17
C VAL A 92 -12.20 -12.96 -9.22
N THR A 93 -12.73 -13.78 -10.12
CA THR A 93 -13.80 -13.35 -11.03
C THR A 93 -15.07 -13.16 -10.21
N ALA A 94 -15.38 -11.93 -9.81
CA ALA A 94 -16.70 -11.60 -9.31
C ALA A 94 -17.68 -11.56 -10.50
N LEU A 95 -18.51 -12.60 -10.65
CA LEU A 95 -19.67 -12.54 -11.54
C LEU A 95 -20.70 -11.60 -10.89
N ARG A 96 -20.99 -10.49 -11.55
CA ARG A 96 -22.18 -9.65 -11.27
C ARG A 96 -23.33 -10.13 -12.13
#